data_AF-A0A957XQH9-F1
#
_entry.id   AF-A0A957XQH9-F1
#
_cell.length_a   1.000
_cell.length_b   1.000
_cell.length_c   1.000
_cell.angle_alpha   90.00
_cell.angle_beta   90.00
_cell.angle_gamma   90.00
#
_symmetry.space_group_name_H-M   'P 1'
#
loop_
_entity.id
_entity.type
_entity.pdbx_description
1 polymer ?
#
loop_
_entity_poly.entity_id
_entity_poly.type
_entity_poly.pdbx_seq_one_letter_code
_entity_poly.pdbx_strand_id
1 'polypeptide(L)'
;TLSNGIYGTLDTSWSRPPSYTIWGDVKLEILGERGVVYGDTLHQYVSVASNAAGKTRWAGYGSDMDAGLMADFVDMIRTGRDPSITGEDGMAAMQVALAAYESARTGQPVKLANL
;
A
#
# COMPACT_ATOMS: atom_id res chain seq x y z
N THR A 1 -4.16 -15.00 -11.52
CA THR A 1 -4.94 -15.35 -10.31
C THR A 1 -3.96 -15.73 -9.22
N LEU A 2 -4.36 -15.55 -7.97
CA LEU A 2 -3.62 -16.01 -6.79
C LEU A 2 -3.74 -17.54 -6.68
N SER A 3 -2.88 -18.16 -5.87
CA SER A 3 -2.83 -19.62 -5.67
C SER A 3 -4.13 -20.21 -5.11
N ASN A 4 -4.94 -19.40 -4.41
CA ASN A 4 -6.24 -19.76 -3.86
C ASN A 4 -7.42 -19.45 -4.80
N GLY A 5 -7.17 -19.13 -6.07
CA GLY A 5 -8.21 -18.84 -7.07
C GLY A 5 -8.77 -17.41 -7.02
N ILE A 6 -8.35 -16.59 -6.05
CA ILE A 6 -8.72 -15.17 -6.01
C ILE A 6 -8.06 -14.43 -7.17
N TYR A 7 -8.67 -13.32 -7.59
CA TYR A 7 -8.02 -12.35 -8.47
C TYR A 7 -8.16 -10.96 -7.86
N GLY A 8 -7.28 -10.05 -8.29
CA GLY A 8 -7.33 -8.66 -7.92
C GLY A 8 -6.78 -7.82 -9.06
N THR A 9 -7.10 -6.53 -9.02
CA THR A 9 -6.57 -5.52 -9.92
C THR A 9 -5.77 -4.52 -9.11
N LEU A 10 -4.62 -4.10 -9.64
CA LEU A 10 -3.81 -3.03 -9.07
C LEU A 10 -3.66 -1.94 -10.13
N ASP A 11 -4.17 -0.75 -9.84
CA ASP A 11 -4.05 0.42 -10.70
C ASP A 11 -3.29 1.52 -9.96
N THR A 12 -2.04 1.74 -10.37
CA THR A 12 -1.17 2.77 -9.79
C THR A 12 -0.84 3.79 -10.85
N SER A 13 -1.03 5.08 -10.53
CA SER A 13 -0.79 6.16 -11.48
C SER A 13 -0.13 7.36 -10.82
N TRP A 14 0.88 7.89 -11.51
CA TRP A 14 1.53 9.16 -11.18
C TRP A 14 0.99 10.34 -12.00
N SER A 15 -0.05 10.12 -12.80
CA SER A 15 -0.63 11.13 -13.71
C SER A 15 -1.53 12.12 -12.96
N ARG A 16 -0.98 12.79 -11.95
CA ARG A 16 -1.65 13.87 -11.19
C ARG A 16 -1.02 15.22 -11.54
N PRO A 17 -1.81 16.30 -11.64
CA PRO A 17 -1.25 17.63 -11.82
C PRO A 17 -0.40 18.04 -10.61
N PRO A 18 0.60 18.91 -10.76
CA PRO A 18 1.41 19.39 -9.62
C PRO A 18 0.60 20.06 -8.50
N SER A 19 -0.60 20.56 -8.81
CA SER A 19 -1.52 21.17 -7.85
C SER A 19 -2.41 20.17 -7.11
N TYR A 20 -2.27 18.86 -7.37
CA TYR A 20 -3.06 17.84 -6.69
C TYR A 20 -2.73 17.81 -5.20
N THR A 21 -3.74 17.64 -4.36
CA THR A 21 -3.63 17.89 -2.91
C THR A 21 -2.90 16.79 -2.14
N ILE A 22 -2.64 15.64 -2.78
CA ILE A 22 -1.91 14.50 -2.21
C ILE A 22 -0.78 14.05 -3.11
N TRP A 23 0.27 13.57 -2.45
CA TRP A 23 1.37 12.88 -3.11
C TRP A 23 1.00 11.43 -3.47
N GLY A 24 0.02 10.83 -2.79
CA GLY A 24 -0.49 9.48 -3.08
C GLY A 24 -1.73 9.12 -2.25
N ASP A 25 -2.47 8.12 -2.72
CA ASP A 25 -3.59 7.48 -2.03
C ASP A 25 -3.48 5.95 -2.11
N VAL A 26 -4.02 5.27 -1.09
CA VAL A 26 -4.13 3.80 -1.07
C VAL A 26 -5.56 3.44 -0.70
N LYS A 27 -6.31 3.05 -1.72
CA LYS A 27 -7.71 2.61 -1.61
C LYS A 27 -7.78 1.11 -1.86
N LEU A 28 -8.54 0.41 -1.03
CA LEU A 28 -8.72 -1.03 -1.09
C LEU A 28 -10.20 -1.36 -1.18
N GLU A 29 -10.55 -2.27 -2.08
CA GLU A 29 -11.87 -2.89 -2.14
C GLU A 29 -11.67 -4.41 -2.08
N ILE A 30 -12.28 -5.05 -1.09
CA ILE A 30 -12.20 -6.49 -0.88
C ILE A 30 -13.62 -7.03 -0.89
N LEU A 31 -13.96 -7.76 -1.95
CA LEU A 31 -15.24 -8.47 -2.07
C LEU A 31 -15.07 -9.90 -1.55
N GLY A 32 -15.87 -10.27 -0.57
CA GLY A 32 -15.97 -11.64 -0.06
C GLY A 32 -17.39 -12.19 -0.20
N GLU A 33 -17.56 -13.48 0.09
CA GLU A 33 -18.85 -14.18 -0.05
C GLU A 33 -19.97 -13.59 0.80
N ARG A 34 -19.63 -12.94 1.92
CA ARG A 34 -20.58 -12.45 2.94
C ARG A 34 -20.52 -10.95 3.15
N GLY A 35 -19.83 -10.22 2.27
CA GLY A 35 -19.74 -8.77 2.41
C GLY A 35 -18.57 -8.18 1.65
N VAL A 36 -18.44 -6.86 1.80
CA VAL A 36 -17.42 -6.06 1.15
C VAL A 36 -16.75 -5.15 2.16
N VAL A 37 -15.44 -4.96 2.00
CA VAL A 37 -14.65 -4.00 2.78
C VAL A 37 -14.15 -2.92 1.83
N TYR A 38 -14.41 -1.67 2.19
CA TYR A 38 -13.85 -0.49 1.55
C TYR A 38 -12.86 0.17 2.52
N GLY A 39 -11.62 0.34 2.08
CA GLY A 39 -10.58 1.01 2.84
C GLY A 39 -10.06 2.24 2.10
N ASP A 40 -10.05 3.40 2.76
CA ASP A 40 -9.31 4.59 2.32
C ASP A 40 -8.22 4.87 3.37
N THR A 41 -7.05 4.26 3.18
CA THR A 41 -6.06 4.09 4.26
C THR A 41 -5.26 5.36 4.55
N LEU A 42 -5.26 6.34 3.64
CA LEU A 42 -4.54 7.61 3.78
C LEU A 42 -5.46 8.81 4.04
N HIS A 43 -6.78 8.60 4.09
CA HIS A 43 -7.77 9.67 4.27
C HIS A 43 -8.18 9.89 5.73
N GLN A 44 -7.23 9.77 6.65
CA GLN A 44 -7.44 9.97 8.09
C GLN A 44 -6.90 11.32 8.56
N TYR A 45 -7.37 12.41 7.96
CA TYR A 45 -6.94 13.77 8.26
C TYR A 45 -8.08 14.78 8.30
N VAL A 46 -7.83 15.92 8.96
CA VAL A 46 -8.66 17.12 8.90
C VAL A 46 -7.94 18.20 8.10
N SER A 47 -8.65 18.87 7.21
CA SER A 47 -8.14 20.06 6.52
C SER A 47 -8.16 21.27 7.45
N VAL A 48 -6.98 21.85 7.70
CA VAL A 48 -6.80 23.01 8.57
C VAL A 48 -6.32 24.20 7.74
N ALA A 49 -7.21 25.17 7.51
CA ALA A 49 -6.86 26.46 6.92
C ALA A 49 -6.43 27.44 8.01
N SER A 50 -5.25 28.04 7.89
CA SER A 50 -4.73 28.97 8.89
C SER A 50 -3.89 30.07 8.24
N ASN A 51 -4.24 31.33 8.51
CA ASN A 51 -3.45 32.48 8.06
C ASN A 51 -2.03 32.47 8.64
N ALA A 52 -1.85 31.96 9.87
CA ALA A 52 -0.54 31.85 10.51
C ALA A 52 0.37 30.82 9.78
N ALA A 53 -0.22 29.74 9.24
CA ALA A 53 0.51 28.76 8.45
C ALA A 53 0.71 29.20 6.99
N GLY A 54 0.01 30.25 6.54
CA GLY A 54 0.05 30.75 5.16
C GLY A 54 -0.52 29.78 4.11
N LYS A 55 -1.05 28.61 4.53
CA LYS A 55 -1.59 27.57 3.65
C LYS A 55 -2.55 26.64 4.41
N THR A 56 -3.43 25.97 3.66
CA THR A 56 -4.17 24.82 4.18
C THR A 56 -3.22 23.64 4.34
N ARG A 57 -3.30 22.97 5.50
CA ARG A 57 -2.54 21.75 5.79
C ARG A 57 -3.49 20.63 6.19
N TRP A 58 -3.01 19.40 6.09
CA TRP A 58 -3.73 18.24 6.59
C TRP A 58 -3.17 17.83 7.93
N ALA A 59 -4.03 17.75 8.93
CA ALA A 59 -3.70 17.27 10.26
C ALA A 59 -4.23 15.83 10.39
N GLY A 60 -3.32 14.85 10.40
CA GLY A 60 -3.68 13.46 10.62
C GLY A 60 -4.30 13.26 12.01
N TYR A 61 -5.35 12.43 12.10
CA TYR A 61 -5.95 12.00 13.36
C TYR A 61 -5.97 10.48 13.51
N GLY A 62 -5.59 9.76 12.46
CA GLY A 62 -5.58 8.30 12.42
C GLY A 62 -4.26 7.68 12.84
N SER A 63 -4.12 6.41 12.50
CA SER A 63 -2.90 5.65 12.77
C SER A 63 -1.77 6.12 11.87
N ASP A 64 -0.55 6.15 12.42
CA ASP A 64 0.67 6.38 11.67
C ASP A 64 1.30 5.00 11.33
N MET A 65 1.12 4.58 10.07
CA MET A 65 1.62 3.29 9.59
C MET A 65 3.16 3.22 9.60
N ASP A 66 3.83 4.34 9.27
CA ASP A 66 5.29 4.39 9.23
C ASP A 66 5.85 4.26 10.66
N ALA A 67 5.27 4.99 11.61
CA ALA A 67 5.63 4.85 13.02
C ALA A 67 5.35 3.43 13.55
N GLY A 68 4.26 2.81 13.11
CA GLY A 68 3.92 1.43 13.44
C GLY A 68 4.96 0.42 12.94
N LEU A 69 5.38 0.52 11.68
CA LEU A 69 6.43 -0.34 11.10
C LEU A 69 7.77 -0.16 11.80
N MET A 70 8.14 1.09 12.12
CA MET A 70 9.36 1.39 12.88
C MET A 70 9.31 0.83 14.30
N ALA A 71 8.15 0.92 14.97
CA ALA A 71 7.95 0.37 16.30
C ALA A 71 8.06 -1.16 16.28
N ASP A 72 7.43 -1.83 15.30
CA ASP A 72 7.52 -3.28 15.12
C ASP A 72 8.95 -3.75 14.91
N PHE A 73 9.70 -3.05 14.06
CA PHE A 73 11.12 -3.34 13.80
C PHE A 73 11.98 -3.22 15.06
N VAL A 74 11.77 -2.19 15.88
CA VAL A 74 12.53 -2.02 17.14
C VAL A 74 12.13 -3.09 18.16
N ASP A 75 10.85 -3.40 18.25
CA ASP A 75 10.32 -4.41 19.16
C ASP A 75 10.83 -5.82 18.84
N MET A 76 10.87 -6.20 17.56
CA MET A 76 11.36 -7.52 17.17
C MET A 76 12.82 -7.75 17.59
N ILE A 77 13.67 -6.71 17.46
CA ILE A 77 15.07 -6.77 17.86
C ILE A 77 15.19 -6.92 19.38
N ARG A 78 14.38 -6.18 20.14
CA ARG A 78 14.43 -6.19 21.61
C ARG A 78 13.98 -7.51 22.21
N THR A 79 12.95 -8.11 21.61
CA THR A 79 12.31 -9.33 22.11
C THR A 79 12.92 -10.61 21.52
N GLY A 80 13.70 -10.48 20.44
CA GLY A 80 14.27 -11.62 19.72
C GLY A 80 13.22 -12.47 18.99
N ARG A 81 12.02 -11.92 18.74
CA ARG A 81 11.00 -12.59 17.91
C ARG A 81 11.35 -12.46 16.43
N ASP A 82 10.73 -13.32 15.63
CA ASP A 82 10.81 -13.24 14.18
C ASP A 82 10.16 -11.95 13.63
N PRO A 83 10.63 -11.45 12.47
CA PRO A 83 10.06 -10.26 11.84
C PRO A 83 8.60 -10.48 11.45
N SER A 84 7.78 -9.44 11.60
CA SER A 84 6.38 -9.49 11.17
C SER A 84 6.23 -9.49 9.64
N ILE A 85 7.22 -8.94 8.94
CA ILE A 85 7.36 -8.91 7.49
C ILE A 85 8.77 -9.40 7.18
N THR A 86 8.86 -10.58 6.56
CA THR A 86 10.10 -11.28 6.28
C THR A 86 10.80 -10.74 5.02
N GLY A 87 12.05 -11.14 4.80
CA GLY A 87 12.75 -10.86 3.55
C GLY A 87 12.10 -11.58 2.36
N GLU A 88 11.55 -12.75 2.60
CA GLU A 88 10.80 -13.57 1.65
C GLU A 88 9.52 -12.86 1.19
N ASP A 89 8.81 -12.17 2.10
CA ASP A 89 7.64 -11.36 1.73
C ASP A 89 8.02 -10.23 0.76
N GLY A 90 9.15 -9.55 1.02
CA GLY A 90 9.69 -8.53 0.14
C GLY A 90 10.13 -9.08 -1.23
N MET A 91 10.78 -10.25 -1.23
CA MET A 91 11.16 -10.95 -2.46
C MET A 91 9.93 -11.32 -3.30
N ALA A 92 8.88 -11.82 -2.64
CA ALA A 92 7.63 -12.20 -3.30
C ALA A 92 6.94 -10.99 -3.94
N ALA A 93 6.84 -9.88 -3.21
CA ALA A 93 6.28 -8.63 -3.75
C ALA A 93 7.08 -8.14 -4.97
N MET A 94 8.42 -8.20 -4.91
CA MET A 94 9.29 -7.82 -6.02
C MET A 94 9.10 -8.70 -7.26
N GLN A 95 8.94 -10.02 -7.08
CA GLN A 95 8.69 -10.94 -8.19
C GLN A 95 7.39 -10.60 -8.92
N VAL A 96 6.32 -10.25 -8.19
CA VAL A 96 5.05 -9.79 -8.78
C VAL A 96 5.26 -8.52 -9.59
N ALA A 97 5.97 -7.53 -9.05
CA ALA A 97 6.23 -6.26 -9.75
C ALA A 97 7.02 -6.49 -11.06
N LEU A 98 8.07 -7.30 -11.03
CA LEU A 98 8.87 -7.65 -12.21
C LEU A 98 8.06 -8.41 -13.27
N ALA A 99 7.19 -9.33 -12.84
CA ALA A 99 6.29 -10.03 -13.76
C ALA A 99 5.26 -9.10 -14.40
N ALA A 100 4.79 -8.07 -13.68
CA ALA A 100 3.91 -7.05 -14.26
C ALA A 100 4.63 -6.25 -15.36
N TYR A 101 5.90 -5.86 -15.14
CA TYR A 101 6.70 -5.19 -16.17
C TYR A 101 6.93 -6.09 -17.39
N GLU A 102 7.24 -7.36 -17.20
CA GLU A 102 7.42 -8.32 -18.29
C GLU A 102 6.11 -8.58 -19.06
N SER A 103 4.98 -8.66 -18.35
CA SER A 103 3.65 -8.77 -18.96
C SER A 103 3.32 -7.54 -19.81
N ALA A 104 3.60 -6.33 -19.31
CA ALA A 104 3.40 -5.09 -20.06
C ALA A 104 4.27 -5.04 -21.32
N ARG A 105 5.51 -5.55 -21.25
CA ARG A 105 6.45 -5.60 -22.39
C ARG A 105 6.01 -6.60 -23.47
N THR A 106 5.45 -7.74 -23.07
CA THR A 106 5.13 -8.85 -23.99
C THR A 106 3.66 -8.88 -24.41
N GLY A 107 2.78 -8.19 -23.69
CA GLY A 107 1.34 -8.29 -23.85
C GLY A 107 0.77 -9.66 -23.47
N GLN A 108 1.52 -10.48 -22.71
CA GLN A 108 1.11 -11.83 -22.31
C GLN A 108 1.10 -11.99 -20.79
N PRO A 109 0.26 -12.88 -20.24
CA PRO A 109 0.32 -13.22 -18.82
C PRO A 109 1.67 -13.88 -18.45
N VAL A 110 2.26 -13.46 -17.34
CA VAL A 110 3.49 -14.07 -16.79
C VAL A 110 3.11 -14.98 -15.63
N LYS A 111 3.52 -16.26 -15.71
CA LYS A 111 3.31 -17.21 -14.62
C LYS A 111 4.44 -17.08 -13.61
N LEU A 112 4.09 -16.77 -12.37
CA LEU A 112 5.03 -16.82 -11.25
C LEU A 112 5.18 -18.28 -10.81
N ALA A 113 6.41 -18.78 -10.81
CA ALA A 113 6.72 -20.12 -10.31
C ALA A 113 7.16 -20.02 -8.85
N ASN A 114 6.53 -20.82 -7.97
CA ASN A 114 6.88 -20.94 -6.55
C ASN A 114 6.72 -19.64 -5.74
N LEU A 115 5.52 -19.06 -5.80
CA LEU A 115 4.98 -18.15 -4.79
C LEU A 115 3.82 -18.82 -4.04
#